data_AF-A0A955LQ54-F1
#
_entry.id   AF-A0A955LQ54-F1
#
_cell.length_a   1.000
_cell.length_b   1.000
_cell.length_c   1.000
_cell.angle_alpha   90.00
_cell.angle_beta   90.00
_cell.angle_gamma   90.00
#
_symmetry.space_group_name_H-M   'P 1'
#
loop_
_entity.id
_entity.type
_entity.pdbx_description
1 polymer ?
#
loop_
_entity_poly.entity_id
_entity_poly.type
_entity_poly.pdbx_seq_one_letter_code
_entity_poly.pdbx_strand_id
1 'polypeptide(L)'
;MKKKCFISRAVNGQAAILALVTMILGAGPAFALEFNDAEANVSAYLQEKTKFSGSLDIYDGDIDKVRNLKLINLRRDSLSGEGPDYEIGADFRDLSSGDVMDVLIRLVEGAGGLEVGEITIEGVKYKKKEKDPELAAKKFSDKEVKDYIKEHIAKRSKFGGTYGVFDKDNEVYRQLNLVGLGDDVRNFGILYINTVEFVDDKTGEKVSVDITVQSKDGELDVKTVRIKKIRKP
;
A
#
# COMPACT_ATOMS: atom_id res chain seq x y z
N MET A 1 -43.01 -46.53 -6.03
CA MET A 1 -43.32 -47.27 -7.27
C MET A 1 -44.07 -46.37 -8.24
N LYS A 2 -43.64 -46.45 -9.51
CA LYS A 2 -44.12 -45.85 -10.76
C LYS A 2 -45.59 -45.36 -10.81
N LYS A 3 -45.82 -44.24 -11.51
CA LYS A 3 -46.50 -44.22 -12.83
C LYS A 3 -46.26 -42.90 -13.57
N LYS A 4 -45.61 -43.02 -14.73
CA LYS A 4 -45.56 -42.03 -15.81
C LYS A 4 -46.95 -41.94 -16.45
N CYS A 5 -47.35 -40.76 -16.92
CA CYS A 5 -48.31 -40.66 -18.02
C CYS A 5 -47.76 -39.64 -19.04
N PHE A 6 -47.51 -40.15 -20.25
CA PHE A 6 -47.11 -39.43 -21.45
C PHE A 6 -48.38 -39.17 -22.26
N ILE A 7 -48.56 -37.95 -22.76
CA ILE A 7 -49.39 -37.72 -23.96
C ILE A 7 -48.55 -36.94 -24.96
N SER A 8 -48.26 -37.64 -26.05
CA SER A 8 -47.68 -37.16 -27.29
C SER A 8 -48.72 -36.44 -28.14
N ARG A 9 -48.33 -35.34 -28.78
CA ARG A 9 -48.79 -35.06 -30.15
C ARG A 9 -47.75 -34.21 -30.88
N ALA A 10 -47.06 -34.87 -31.82
CA ALA A 10 -46.35 -34.24 -32.92
C ALA A 10 -47.36 -33.82 -34.00
N VAL A 11 -47.13 -32.68 -34.64
CA VAL A 11 -47.48 -32.49 -36.06
C VAL A 11 -46.34 -31.71 -36.72
N ASN A 12 -45.76 -32.35 -37.71
CA ASN A 12 -44.78 -31.83 -38.67
C ASN A 12 -45.36 -30.69 -39.51
N GLY A 13 -44.49 -29.79 -39.96
CA GLY A 13 -44.81 -28.85 -41.03
C GLY A 13 -43.60 -28.00 -41.42
N GLN A 14 -42.75 -28.56 -42.27
CA GLN A 14 -41.65 -27.84 -42.94
C GLN A 14 -42.18 -26.68 -43.77
N ALA A 15 -41.56 -25.51 -43.64
CA ALA A 15 -41.31 -24.61 -44.76
C ALA A 15 -40.04 -23.83 -44.47
N ALA A 16 -38.97 -24.23 -45.16
CA ALA A 16 -37.74 -23.47 -45.25
C ALA A 16 -38.02 -22.14 -45.97
N ILE A 17 -37.74 -21.02 -45.32
CA ILE A 17 -37.44 -19.77 -46.00
C ILE A 17 -36.01 -19.39 -45.65
N LEU A 18 -35.17 -19.61 -46.65
CA LEU A 18 -33.80 -19.17 -46.76
C LEU A 18 -33.79 -17.63 -46.77
N ALA A 19 -33.59 -17.01 -45.61
CA ALA A 19 -33.21 -15.60 -45.54
C ALA A 19 -31.69 -15.53 -45.39
N LEU A 20 -31.02 -15.39 -46.53
CA LEU A 20 -29.64 -14.98 -46.66
C LEU A 20 -29.51 -13.58 -46.03
N VAL A 21 -29.28 -13.50 -44.71
CA VAL A 21 -28.80 -12.27 -44.09
C VAL A 21 -27.31 -12.24 -44.35
N THR A 22 -26.96 -11.50 -45.39
CA THR A 22 -25.61 -11.07 -45.72
C THR A 22 -24.89 -10.65 -44.43
N MET A 23 -23.94 -11.48 -43.97
CA MET A 23 -22.91 -11.03 -43.04
C MET A 23 -22.10 -9.96 -43.76
N ILE A 24 -22.55 -8.72 -43.65
CA ILE A 24 -21.65 -7.59 -43.73
C ILE A 24 -20.83 -7.69 -42.45
N LEU A 25 -19.76 -8.49 -42.49
CA LEU A 25 -18.57 -8.27 -41.67
C LEU A 25 -18.03 -6.91 -42.11
N GLY A 26 -18.71 -5.86 -41.65
CA GLY A 26 -18.13 -4.54 -41.60
C GLY A 26 -16.98 -4.69 -40.63
N ALA A 27 -15.77 -4.78 -41.16
CA ALA A 27 -14.62 -4.26 -40.47
C ALA A 27 -14.95 -2.78 -40.20
N GLY A 28 -15.63 -2.53 -39.07
CA GLY A 28 -15.72 -1.20 -38.51
C GLY A 28 -14.29 -0.68 -38.37
N PRO A 29 -14.08 0.64 -38.47
CA PRO A 29 -12.76 1.19 -38.26
C PRO A 29 -12.25 0.65 -36.93
N ALA A 30 -11.13 -0.09 -36.97
CA ALA A 30 -10.42 -0.47 -35.77
C ALA A 30 -10.03 0.83 -35.09
N PHE A 31 -10.82 1.23 -34.08
CA PHE A 31 -10.51 2.41 -33.29
C PHE A 31 -9.22 2.08 -32.55
N ALA A 32 -8.14 2.76 -32.88
CA ALA A 32 -6.95 2.72 -32.06
C ALA A 32 -7.30 3.48 -30.77
N LEU A 33 -7.32 2.79 -29.64
CA LEU A 33 -7.56 3.45 -28.35
C LEU A 33 -6.37 4.34 -28.04
N GLU A 34 -6.62 5.63 -27.81
CA GLU A 34 -5.59 6.52 -27.30
C GLU A 34 -5.36 6.28 -25.80
N PHE A 35 -4.11 6.38 -25.37
CA PHE A 35 -3.76 6.21 -23.95
C PHE A 35 -4.53 7.14 -23.02
N ASN A 36 -4.82 8.37 -23.44
CA ASN A 36 -5.53 9.33 -22.60
C ASN A 36 -6.97 8.87 -22.30
N ASP A 37 -7.62 8.17 -23.25
CA ASP A 37 -8.96 7.61 -23.05
C ASP A 37 -8.92 6.42 -22.10
N ALA A 38 -7.92 5.54 -22.25
CA ALA A 38 -7.68 4.44 -21.31
C ALA A 38 -7.41 4.96 -19.89
N GLU A 39 -6.52 5.94 -19.76
CA GLU A 39 -6.14 6.57 -18.50
C GLU A 39 -7.33 7.21 -17.79
N ALA A 40 -8.19 7.92 -18.52
CA ALA A 40 -9.38 8.56 -17.96
C ALA A 40 -10.36 7.53 -17.37
N ASN A 41 -10.63 6.44 -18.10
CA ASN A 41 -11.55 5.39 -17.65
C ASN A 41 -10.99 4.62 -16.44
N VAL A 42 -9.71 4.24 -16.48
CA VAL A 42 -9.05 3.59 -15.34
C VAL A 42 -9.03 4.51 -14.12
N SER A 43 -8.69 5.79 -14.30
CA SER A 43 -8.65 6.76 -13.21
C SER A 43 -10.01 6.97 -12.56
N ALA A 44 -11.08 7.09 -13.36
CA ALA A 44 -12.44 7.21 -12.86
C ALA A 44 -12.87 5.97 -12.06
N TYR A 45 -12.62 4.78 -12.60
CA TYR A 45 -12.89 3.53 -11.90
C TYR A 45 -12.15 3.44 -10.56
N LEU A 46 -10.84 3.73 -10.56
CA LEU A 46 -10.04 3.68 -9.34
C LEU A 46 -10.48 4.73 -8.31
N GLN A 47 -10.85 5.93 -8.74
CA GLN A 47 -11.40 6.95 -7.83
C GLN A 47 -12.69 6.47 -7.18
N GLU A 48 -13.59 5.82 -7.92
CA GLU A 48 -14.82 5.27 -7.37
C GLU A 48 -14.53 4.15 -6.37
N LYS A 49 -13.69 3.18 -6.74
CA LYS A 49 -13.37 2.03 -5.88
C LYS A 49 -12.58 2.40 -4.63
N THR A 50 -11.75 3.44 -4.70
CA THR A 50 -10.91 3.88 -3.58
C THR A 50 -11.50 5.04 -2.78
N LYS A 51 -12.71 5.51 -3.10
CA LYS A 51 -13.33 6.71 -2.50
C LYS A 51 -13.39 6.67 -0.96
N PHE A 52 -13.58 5.49 -0.38
CA PHE A 52 -13.77 5.33 1.07
C PHE A 52 -12.51 4.85 1.80
N SER A 53 -11.73 3.95 1.21
CA SER A 53 -10.54 3.35 1.82
C SER A 53 -9.25 4.08 1.47
N GLY A 54 -9.20 4.78 0.33
CA GLY A 54 -7.97 5.28 -0.26
C GLY A 54 -7.05 4.18 -0.84
N SER A 55 -7.51 2.92 -0.84
CA SER A 55 -6.82 1.75 -1.38
C SER A 55 -7.74 0.90 -2.24
N LEU A 56 -7.16 0.23 -3.23
CA LEU A 56 -7.82 -0.77 -4.03
C LEU A 56 -7.56 -2.15 -3.40
N ASP A 57 -8.63 -2.79 -2.95
CA ASP A 57 -8.52 -4.10 -2.32
C ASP A 57 -8.67 -5.20 -3.38
N ILE A 58 -7.61 -5.98 -3.60
CA ILE A 58 -7.57 -7.06 -4.61
C ILE A 58 -7.15 -8.36 -3.94
N TYR A 59 -7.85 -9.44 -4.27
CA TYR A 59 -7.46 -10.78 -3.84
C TYR A 59 -6.32 -11.31 -4.73
N ASP A 60 -5.19 -11.63 -4.11
CA ASP A 60 -4.03 -12.28 -4.71
C ASP A 60 -4.15 -13.79 -4.51
N GLY A 61 -4.45 -14.50 -5.60
CA GLY A 61 -4.63 -15.95 -5.60
C GLY A 61 -3.32 -16.73 -5.40
N ASP A 62 -2.15 -16.15 -5.69
CA ASP A 62 -0.86 -16.84 -5.53
C ASP A 62 -0.50 -17.02 -4.05
N ILE A 63 -0.94 -16.09 -3.20
CA ILE A 63 -0.66 -16.12 -1.76
C ILE A 63 -1.92 -16.26 -0.89
N ASP A 64 -3.09 -16.46 -1.51
CA ASP A 64 -4.40 -16.61 -0.87
C ASP A 64 -4.71 -15.48 0.14
N LYS A 65 -4.52 -14.22 -0.27
CA LYS A 65 -4.73 -13.04 0.60
C LYS A 65 -5.27 -11.83 -0.15
N VAL A 66 -6.02 -10.98 0.56
CA VAL A 66 -6.40 -9.65 0.08
C VAL A 66 -5.25 -8.67 0.30
N ARG A 67 -4.88 -7.93 -0.75
CA ARG A 67 -3.90 -6.84 -0.74
C ARG A 67 -4.58 -5.49 -0.78
N ASN A 68 -3.98 -4.52 -0.11
CA ASN A 68 -4.44 -3.12 -0.09
C ASN A 68 -3.51 -2.30 -0.98
N LEU A 69 -3.92 -2.02 -2.21
CA LEU A 69 -3.04 -1.44 -3.22
C LEU A 69 -3.28 0.07 -3.40
N LYS A 70 -2.21 0.84 -3.56
CA LYS A 70 -2.26 2.26 -3.91
C LYS A 70 -1.61 2.50 -5.25
N LEU A 71 -2.33 3.10 -6.19
CA LEU A 71 -1.80 3.42 -7.52
C LEU A 71 -0.57 4.34 -7.39
N ILE A 72 0.50 3.98 -8.08
CA ILE A 72 1.71 4.80 -8.24
C ILE A 72 1.69 5.46 -9.61
N ASN A 73 1.52 4.65 -10.67
CA ASN A 73 1.65 5.10 -12.04
C ASN A 73 0.87 4.19 -13.01
N LEU A 74 0.29 4.79 -14.05
CA LEU A 74 -0.21 4.06 -15.23
C LEU A 74 0.88 4.10 -16.31
N ARG A 75 1.22 2.94 -16.88
CA ARG A 75 2.35 2.80 -17.80
C ARG A 75 1.89 3.03 -19.24
N ARG A 76 2.25 4.19 -19.81
CA ARG A 76 1.90 4.56 -21.18
C ARG A 76 2.40 3.60 -22.25
N ASP A 77 3.59 3.06 -22.04
CA ASP A 77 4.24 2.09 -22.91
C ASP A 77 3.64 0.68 -22.83
N SER A 78 2.73 0.43 -21.89
CA SER A 78 2.09 -0.88 -21.69
C SER A 78 0.67 -0.99 -22.24
N LEU A 79 0.16 0.06 -22.91
CA LEU A 79 -1.13 -0.03 -23.56
C LEU A 79 -1.02 -0.98 -24.75
N SER A 80 -1.74 -2.08 -24.69
CA SER A 80 -1.84 -3.09 -25.74
C SER A 80 -3.29 -3.52 -25.95
N GLY A 81 -3.54 -4.25 -27.03
CA GLY A 81 -4.86 -4.76 -27.38
C GLY A 81 -5.37 -4.26 -28.72
N GLU A 82 -6.33 -5.00 -29.27
CA GLU A 82 -7.01 -4.69 -30.53
C GLU A 82 -8.50 -5.04 -30.38
N GLY A 83 -9.37 -4.20 -30.94
CA GLY A 83 -10.83 -4.45 -30.89
C GLY A 83 -11.42 -4.15 -29.51
N PRO A 84 -12.29 -5.01 -28.94
CA PRO A 84 -13.04 -4.70 -27.71
C PRO A 84 -12.24 -4.92 -26.41
N ASP A 85 -11.00 -5.40 -26.51
CA ASP A 85 -10.17 -5.80 -25.38
C ASP A 85 -8.86 -5.03 -25.41
N TYR A 86 -8.72 -4.08 -24.47
CA TYR A 86 -7.47 -3.37 -24.25
C TYR A 86 -6.91 -3.70 -22.87
N GLU A 87 -5.60 -3.62 -22.76
CA GLU A 87 -4.88 -3.87 -21.52
C GLU A 87 -3.94 -2.70 -21.25
N ILE A 88 -3.90 -2.26 -20.01
CA ILE A 88 -2.97 -1.24 -19.54
C ILE A 88 -2.31 -1.71 -18.26
N GLY A 89 -0.99 -1.71 -18.27
CA GLY A 89 -0.17 -1.98 -17.10
C GLY A 89 -0.11 -0.80 -16.14
N ALA A 90 -0.06 -1.12 -14.85
CA ALA A 90 -0.07 -0.17 -13.77
C ALA A 90 0.86 -0.61 -12.63
N ASP A 91 1.58 0.34 -12.07
CA ASP A 91 2.37 0.14 -10.86
C ASP A 91 1.52 0.48 -9.63
N PHE A 92 1.37 -0.49 -8.73
CA PHE A 92 0.72 -0.29 -7.45
C PHE A 92 1.69 -0.53 -6.30
N ARG A 93 1.47 0.14 -5.17
CA ARG A 93 2.15 -0.16 -3.90
C ARG A 93 1.21 -0.92 -2.98
N ASP A 94 1.62 -2.10 -2.52
CA ASP A 94 0.92 -2.77 -1.42
C ASP A 94 1.20 -2.01 -0.11
N LEU A 95 0.15 -1.49 0.52
CA LEU A 95 0.24 -0.74 1.77
C LEU A 95 0.62 -1.62 2.97
N SER A 96 0.41 -2.93 2.88
CA SER A 96 0.71 -3.88 3.96
C SER A 96 2.18 -4.31 3.94
N SER A 97 2.73 -4.59 2.75
CA SER A 97 4.12 -5.06 2.61
C SER A 97 5.11 -3.97 2.19
N GLY A 98 4.63 -2.91 1.54
CA GLY A 98 5.45 -1.88 0.92
C GLY A 98 5.98 -2.24 -0.47
N ASP A 99 5.68 -3.45 -0.98
CA ASP A 99 6.14 -3.93 -2.28
C ASP A 99 5.46 -3.18 -3.42
N VAL A 100 6.14 -3.10 -4.56
CA VAL A 100 5.55 -2.61 -5.81
C VAL A 100 5.04 -3.80 -6.61
N MET A 101 3.80 -3.72 -7.04
CA MET A 101 3.09 -4.73 -7.81
C MET A 101 2.98 -4.27 -9.26
N ASP A 102 3.20 -5.19 -10.18
CA ASP A 102 2.76 -5.04 -11.56
C ASP A 102 1.32 -5.53 -11.68
N VAL A 103 0.44 -4.63 -12.11
CA VAL A 103 -0.99 -4.90 -12.22
C VAL A 103 -1.42 -4.63 -13.66
N LEU A 104 -2.06 -5.61 -14.28
CA LEU A 104 -2.70 -5.47 -15.57
C LEU A 104 -4.17 -5.12 -15.36
N ILE A 105 -4.61 -4.08 -16.05
CA ILE A 105 -6.01 -3.64 -16.02
C ILE A 105 -6.58 -3.86 -17.41
N ARG A 106 -7.56 -4.75 -17.51
CA ARG A 106 -8.29 -5.02 -18.74
C ARG A 106 -9.46 -4.06 -18.88
N LEU A 107 -9.51 -3.38 -20.00
CA LEU A 107 -10.58 -2.50 -20.43
C LEU A 107 -11.42 -3.23 -21.48
N VAL A 108 -12.74 -3.21 -21.30
CA VAL A 108 -13.71 -3.85 -22.18
C VAL A 108 -14.72 -2.83 -22.68
N GLU A 109 -15.26 -3.02 -23.87
CA GLU A 109 -16.31 -2.16 -24.41
C GLU A 109 -17.65 -2.41 -23.68
N GLY A 110 -18.18 -1.36 -23.06
CA GLY A 110 -19.47 -1.33 -22.36
C GLY A 110 -20.50 -0.44 -23.05
N ALA A 111 -21.69 -0.32 -22.45
CA ALA A 111 -22.83 0.37 -23.06
C ALA A 111 -22.62 1.90 -23.24
N GLY A 112 -21.61 2.47 -22.57
CA GLY A 112 -21.29 3.90 -22.60
C GLY A 112 -19.85 4.23 -23.00
N GLY A 113 -19.07 3.25 -23.48
CA GLY A 113 -17.64 3.39 -23.75
C GLY A 113 -16.82 2.30 -23.07
N LEU A 114 -15.52 2.51 -22.92
CA LEU A 114 -14.63 1.55 -22.26
C LEU A 114 -14.84 1.52 -20.75
N GLU A 115 -14.88 0.32 -20.19
CA GLU A 115 -15.04 0.08 -18.76
C GLU A 115 -13.93 -0.86 -18.26
N VAL A 116 -13.56 -0.74 -16.99
CA VAL A 116 -12.60 -1.68 -16.37
C VAL A 116 -13.31 -3.01 -16.11
N GLY A 117 -12.90 -4.04 -16.85
CA GLY A 117 -13.46 -5.39 -16.75
C GLY A 117 -12.77 -6.24 -15.68
N GLU A 118 -11.44 -6.35 -15.75
CA GLU A 118 -10.66 -7.20 -14.86
C GLU A 118 -9.38 -6.50 -14.42
N ILE A 119 -8.95 -6.78 -13.18
CA ILE A 119 -7.68 -6.30 -12.64
C ILE A 119 -6.91 -7.51 -12.11
N THR A 120 -5.74 -7.75 -12.68
CA THR A 120 -4.92 -8.93 -12.39
C THR A 120 -3.55 -8.50 -11.91
N ILE A 121 -3.06 -9.14 -10.85
CA ILE A 121 -1.67 -8.97 -10.41
C ILE A 121 -0.82 -9.86 -11.32
N GLU A 122 0.01 -9.27 -12.17
CA GLU A 122 0.89 -10.02 -13.07
C GLU A 122 2.21 -10.41 -12.40
N GLY A 123 2.63 -9.62 -11.41
CA GLY A 123 3.85 -9.95 -10.69
C GLY A 123 4.18 -8.96 -9.58
N VAL A 124 5.08 -9.40 -8.70
CA VAL A 124 5.65 -8.55 -7.68
C VAL A 124 6.97 -7.98 -8.21
N LYS A 125 7.00 -6.70 -8.56
CA LYS A 125 8.23 -5.94 -8.83
C LYS A 125 8.91 -5.67 -7.50
N TYR A 126 9.50 -6.69 -6.88
CA TYR A 126 10.24 -6.51 -5.65
C TYR A 126 11.29 -5.40 -5.81
N LYS A 127 11.09 -4.29 -5.09
CA LYS A 127 12.17 -3.55 -4.46
C LYS A 127 12.00 -3.64 -2.95
N LYS A 128 12.08 -4.87 -2.44
CA LYS A 128 12.86 -5.05 -1.22
C LYS A 128 14.20 -4.41 -1.57
N LYS A 129 14.64 -3.35 -0.87
CA LYS A 129 16.06 -2.97 -0.95
C LYS A 129 16.81 -4.28 -0.89
N GLU A 130 17.64 -4.59 -1.90
CA GLU A 130 18.56 -5.72 -1.77
C GLU A 130 19.10 -5.61 -0.36
N LYS A 131 18.83 -6.64 0.46
CA LYS A 131 19.46 -6.73 1.76
C LYS A 131 20.90 -6.96 1.42
N ASP A 132 21.62 -5.89 1.15
CA ASP A 132 23.05 -5.88 1.15
C ASP A 132 23.42 -6.51 2.50
N PRO A 133 24.03 -7.70 2.49
CA PRO A 133 24.40 -8.37 3.73
C PRO A 133 25.25 -7.45 4.60
N GLU A 134 25.99 -6.51 4.00
CA GLU A 134 26.75 -5.48 4.69
C GLU A 134 25.85 -4.42 5.35
N LEU A 135 24.75 -4.01 4.71
CA LEU A 135 23.76 -3.10 5.31
C LEU A 135 22.97 -3.75 6.44
N ALA A 136 22.62 -5.04 6.32
CA ALA A 136 21.96 -5.79 7.39
C ALA A 136 22.89 -6.02 8.60
N ALA A 137 24.20 -6.09 8.36
CA ALA A 137 25.24 -6.15 9.39
C ALA A 137 25.75 -4.78 9.85
N LYS A 138 25.24 -3.67 9.27
CA LYS A 138 25.71 -2.32 9.58
C LYS A 138 25.50 -2.03 11.07
N LYS A 139 26.63 -1.91 11.78
CA LYS A 139 26.67 -1.36 13.12
C LYS A 139 26.71 0.15 13.02
N PHE A 140 25.85 0.79 13.79
CA PHE A 140 25.82 2.24 13.91
C PHE A 140 26.69 2.65 15.07
N SER A 141 27.48 3.71 14.87
CA SER A 141 28.20 4.38 15.94
C SER A 141 27.24 5.08 16.90
N ASP A 142 27.67 5.27 18.15
CA ASP A 142 26.90 6.01 19.16
C ASP A 142 26.49 7.40 18.66
N LYS A 143 27.36 8.06 17.90
CA LYS A 143 27.07 9.36 17.28
C LYS A 143 25.93 9.25 16.28
N GLU A 144 25.95 8.28 15.37
CA GLU A 144 24.86 8.09 14.40
C GLU A 144 23.51 7.80 15.08
N VAL A 145 23.51 6.99 16.14
CA VAL A 145 22.30 6.71 16.92
C VAL A 145 21.78 7.96 17.62
N LYS A 146 22.67 8.75 18.25
CA LYS A 146 22.29 10.01 18.90
C LYS A 146 21.76 11.04 17.92
N ASP A 147 22.41 11.18 16.77
CA ASP A 147 21.98 12.10 15.70
C ASP A 147 20.58 11.69 15.20
N TYR A 148 20.35 10.40 14.97
CA TYR A 148 19.04 9.87 14.59
C TYR A 148 17.96 10.14 15.66
N ILE A 149 18.24 9.89 16.94
CA ILE A 149 17.30 10.15 18.04
C ILE A 149 16.96 11.64 18.11
N LYS A 150 17.96 12.52 18.00
CA LYS A 150 17.77 13.97 18.03
C LYS A 150 16.90 14.43 16.86
N GLU A 151 17.15 13.92 15.66
CA GLU A 151 16.34 14.22 14.47
C GLU A 151 14.91 13.69 14.62
N HIS A 152 14.74 12.48 15.15
CA HIS A 152 13.42 11.90 15.42
C HIS A 152 12.60 12.77 16.38
N ILE A 153 13.21 13.20 17.50
CA ILE A 153 12.57 14.10 18.47
C ILE A 153 12.21 15.41 17.78
N ALA A 154 13.14 16.04 17.06
CA ALA A 154 12.89 17.31 16.38
C ALA A 154 11.74 17.22 15.35
N LYS A 155 11.67 16.14 14.57
CA LYS A 155 10.57 15.89 13.62
C LYS A 155 9.22 15.76 14.32
N ARG A 156 9.18 15.04 15.44
CA ARG A 156 7.95 14.84 16.24
C ARG A 156 7.52 16.12 16.97
N SER A 157 8.47 16.92 17.41
CA SER A 157 8.22 18.22 18.06
C SER A 157 7.89 19.35 17.08
N LYS A 158 7.97 19.13 15.77
CA LYS A 158 7.75 20.18 14.74
C LYS A 158 6.37 20.84 14.86
N PHE A 159 5.36 20.08 15.26
CA PHE A 159 3.99 20.56 15.45
C PHE A 159 3.68 20.62 16.95
N GLY A 160 4.05 21.71 17.61
CA GLY A 160 3.76 21.94 19.04
C GLY A 160 4.98 22.16 19.94
N GLY A 161 6.21 22.11 19.39
CA GLY A 161 7.45 22.43 20.11
C GLY A 161 7.90 21.37 21.13
N THR A 162 7.05 20.41 21.44
CA THR A 162 7.24 19.44 22.52
C THR A 162 7.19 18.01 21.99
N TYR A 163 7.91 17.11 22.65
CA TYR A 163 7.91 15.68 22.34
C TYR A 163 6.88 14.97 23.23
N GLY A 164 5.78 14.51 22.62
CA GLY A 164 4.70 13.86 23.34
C GLY A 164 5.02 12.41 23.72
N VAL A 165 4.93 12.06 25.01
CA VAL A 165 5.15 10.70 25.52
C VAL A 165 4.05 10.30 26.48
N PHE A 166 3.47 9.11 26.28
CA PHE A 166 2.50 8.56 27.22
C PHE A 166 3.21 7.92 28.42
N ASP A 167 2.98 8.48 29.60
CA ASP A 167 3.43 7.96 30.89
C ASP A 167 2.45 6.89 31.36
N LYS A 168 2.78 5.63 31.09
CA LYS A 168 1.91 4.51 31.46
C LYS A 168 1.74 4.37 32.98
N ASP A 169 2.74 4.74 33.77
CA ASP A 169 2.71 4.55 35.21
C ASP A 169 1.77 5.55 35.90
N ASN A 170 1.59 6.73 35.30
CA ASN A 170 0.70 7.79 35.80
C ASN A 170 -0.55 8.00 34.92
N GLU A 171 -0.71 7.24 33.85
CA GLU A 171 -1.77 7.36 32.84
C GLU A 171 -1.96 8.77 32.25
N VAL A 172 -0.85 9.51 32.07
CA VAL A 172 -0.86 10.88 31.53
C VAL A 172 -0.06 11.02 30.25
N TYR A 173 -0.51 11.87 29.33
CA TYR A 173 0.28 12.26 28.16
C TYR A 173 1.12 13.51 28.49
N ARG A 174 2.44 13.35 28.50
CA ARG A 174 3.40 14.40 28.85
C ARG A 174 3.91 15.10 27.60
N GLN A 175 4.11 16.41 27.71
CA GLN A 175 4.72 17.24 26.67
C GLN A 175 6.14 17.58 27.13
N LEU A 176 7.14 17.04 26.43
CA LEU A 176 8.51 17.03 26.92
C LEU A 176 9.41 17.95 26.08
N ASN A 177 10.16 18.82 26.74
CA ASN A 177 11.20 19.65 26.14
C ASN A 177 12.55 18.97 26.29
N LEU A 178 13.28 18.79 25.17
CA LEU A 178 14.58 18.11 25.16
C LEU A 178 15.62 18.92 25.94
N VAL A 179 16.26 18.30 26.93
CA VAL A 179 17.42 18.86 27.63
C VAL A 179 18.72 18.37 27.00
N GLY A 180 18.82 17.06 26.79
CA GLY A 180 20.03 16.44 26.27
C GLY A 180 19.90 14.93 26.10
N LEU A 181 20.83 14.36 25.36
CA LEU A 181 20.98 12.91 25.22
C LEU A 181 22.02 12.43 26.22
N GLY A 182 21.85 11.22 26.74
CA GLY A 182 22.83 10.59 27.62
C GLY A 182 24.13 10.28 26.89
N ASP A 183 25.21 10.15 27.67
CA ASP A 183 26.57 9.95 27.15
C ASP A 183 26.76 8.59 26.49
N ASP A 184 26.08 7.55 26.97
CA ASP A 184 26.28 6.19 26.47
C ASP A 184 25.10 5.70 25.61
N VAL A 185 25.40 4.96 24.55
CA VAL A 185 24.43 4.16 23.80
C VAL A 185 24.65 2.69 24.13
N ARG A 186 23.67 2.06 24.78
CA ARG A 186 23.73 0.63 25.09
C ARG A 186 23.37 -0.17 23.84
N ASN A 187 24.26 -1.05 23.39
CA ASN A 187 24.10 -1.87 22.19
C ASN A 187 23.78 -3.33 22.56
N PHE A 188 22.70 -3.87 21.98
CA PHE A 188 22.24 -5.25 22.12
C PHE A 188 22.09 -5.92 20.74
N GLY A 189 23.11 -5.80 19.90
CA GLY A 189 23.13 -6.32 18.53
C GLY A 189 22.40 -5.39 17.56
N ILE A 190 21.13 -5.69 17.28
CA ILE A 190 20.30 -4.87 16.40
C ILE A 190 19.56 -3.75 17.14
N LEU A 191 19.64 -3.70 18.47
CA LEU A 191 18.96 -2.72 19.31
C LEU A 191 19.97 -1.79 19.97
N TYR A 192 19.64 -0.50 19.97
CA TYR A 192 20.41 0.57 20.60
C TYR A 192 19.49 1.30 21.57
N ILE A 193 19.95 1.55 22.79
CA ILE A 193 19.18 2.26 23.81
C ILE A 193 19.99 3.46 24.30
N ASN A 194 19.42 4.65 24.17
CA ASN A 194 19.96 5.87 24.78
C ASN A 194 18.93 6.43 25.77
N THR A 195 19.39 6.84 26.95
CA THR A 195 18.57 7.59 27.89
C THR A 195 18.62 9.06 27.49
N VAL A 196 17.46 9.68 27.31
CA VAL A 196 17.31 11.08 26.94
C VAL A 196 16.65 11.82 28.10
N GLU A 197 17.21 12.97 28.44
CA GLU A 197 16.71 13.82 29.51
C GLU A 197 15.81 14.90 28.93
N PHE A 198 14.64 15.04 29.54
CA PHE A 198 13.63 16.02 29.20
C PHE A 198 13.20 16.83 30.43
N VAL A 199 12.54 17.96 30.19
CA VAL A 199 11.73 18.67 31.18
C VAL A 199 10.27 18.64 30.71
N ASP A 200 9.36 18.25 31.59
CA ASP A 200 7.93 18.32 31.33
C ASP A 200 7.49 19.79 31.27
N ASP A 201 6.91 20.19 30.14
CA ASP A 201 6.50 21.57 29.86
C ASP A 201 5.44 22.09 30.84
N LYS A 202 4.61 21.20 31.39
CA LYS A 202 3.53 21.57 32.30
C LYS A 202 3.97 21.59 33.76
N THR A 203 4.79 20.62 34.17
CA THR A 203 5.13 20.42 35.59
C THR A 203 6.52 20.90 35.97
N GLY A 204 7.41 21.13 34.99
CA GLY A 204 8.82 21.44 35.23
C GLY A 204 9.64 20.24 35.74
N GLU A 205 9.04 19.05 35.85
CA GLU A 205 9.72 17.84 36.30
C GLU A 205 10.78 17.39 35.29
N LYS A 206 11.92 16.89 35.79
CA LYS A 206 12.92 16.25 34.94
C LYS A 206 12.52 14.80 34.67
N VAL A 207 12.43 14.45 33.40
CA VAL A 207 11.98 13.13 32.95
C VAL A 207 13.10 12.46 32.16
N SER A 208 13.58 11.32 32.66
CA SER A 208 14.51 10.44 31.94
C SER A 208 13.71 9.45 31.11
N VAL A 209 13.92 9.43 29.79
CA VAL A 209 13.22 8.55 28.85
C VAL A 209 14.23 7.65 28.15
N ASP A 210 14.04 6.33 28.21
CA ASP A 210 14.80 5.40 27.38
C ASP A 210 14.16 5.34 25.98
N ILE A 211 14.91 5.74 24.96
CA ILE A 211 14.55 5.59 23.55
C ILE A 211 15.31 4.41 22.98
N THR A 212 14.58 3.41 22.49
CA THR A 212 15.13 2.22 21.84
C THR A 212 14.99 2.36 20.33
N VAL A 213 16.12 2.23 19.64
CA VAL A 213 16.22 2.26 18.20
C VAL A 213 16.66 0.89 17.70
N GLN A 214 16.06 0.39 16.63
CA GLN A 214 16.45 -0.85 15.98
C GLN A 214 17.16 -0.54 14.67
N SER A 215 18.30 -1.17 14.44
CA SER A 215 18.89 -1.33 13.12
C SER A 215 18.13 -2.44 12.38
N LYS A 216 17.49 -2.09 11.26
CA LYS A 216 16.85 -3.04 10.36
C LYS A 216 17.13 -2.62 8.93
N ASP A 217 17.71 -3.53 8.15
CA ASP A 217 17.97 -3.34 6.72
C ASP A 217 18.81 -2.08 6.41
N GLY A 218 19.82 -1.80 7.26
CA GLY A 218 20.71 -0.64 7.10
C GLY A 218 20.13 0.70 7.54
N GLU A 219 18.97 0.69 8.20
CA GLU A 219 18.29 1.89 8.68
C GLU A 219 18.01 1.81 10.18
N LEU A 220 17.89 2.97 10.81
CA LEU A 220 17.48 3.12 12.20
C LEU A 220 15.98 3.42 12.28
N ASP A 221 15.28 2.72 13.15
CA ASP A 221 13.85 2.91 13.43
C ASP A 221 13.57 2.93 14.94
N VAL A 222 12.78 3.90 15.43
CA VAL A 222 12.40 3.95 16.85
C VAL A 222 11.41 2.82 17.13
N LYS A 223 11.78 1.89 18.01
CA LYS A 223 10.90 0.79 18.43
C LYS A 223 10.05 1.14 19.63
N THR A 224 10.67 1.72 20.65
CA THR A 224 10.01 1.99 21.92
C THR A 224 10.54 3.27 22.55
N VAL A 225 9.63 3.99 23.20
CA VAL A 225 9.90 5.19 24.00
C VAL A 225 9.29 4.92 25.37
N ARG A 226 10.10 4.95 26.42
CA ARG A 226 9.66 4.58 27.77
C ARG A 226 10.20 5.56 28.80
N ILE A 227 9.31 6.09 29.65
CA ILE A 227 9.74 6.84 30.83
C ILE A 227 10.42 5.88 31.80
N LYS A 228 11.66 6.19 32.15
CA LYS A 228 12.49 5.40 33.07
C LYS A 228 12.41 5.95 34.49
N LYS A 229 12.46 7.27 34.62
CA LYS A 229 12.49 7.95 35.91
C LYS A 229 11.94 9.35 35.78
N ILE A 230 11.18 9.77 36.79
CA ILE A 230 10.71 11.14 36.97
C ILE A 230 11.38 11.68 38.22
N ARG A 231 11.91 12.90 38.14
CA ARG A 231 12.48 13.62 39.29
C ARG A 231 11.68 14.89 39.49
N LYS A 232 11.11 15.03 40.67
CA LYS A 232 10.45 16.26 41.09
C LYS A 232 11.47 17.41 41.12
N PRO A 233 11.07 18.62 40.73
CA PRO A 233 11.93 19.80 40.77
C PRO A 233 12.47 20.06 42.18
#